data_AF-A0A166C862-F1
#
_entry.id   AF-A0A166C862-F1
#
_cell.length_a   1.000
_cell.length_b   1.000
_cell.length_c   1.000
_cell.angle_alpha   90.00
_cell.angle_beta   90.00
_cell.angle_gamma   90.00
#
_symmetry.space_group_name_H-M   'P 1'
#
loop_
_entity.id
_entity.type
_entity.pdbx_description
1 polymer ?
#
loop_
_entity_poly.entity_id
_entity_poly.type
_entity_poly.pdbx_seq_one_letter_code
_entity_poly.pdbx_strand_id
1 'polypeptide(L)'
;MHGITSPRPSGTITTTTELSLAPFQSEIQYSRTPHDVASVLRWGLRHLTLSGKPFGNSADEWGWYQSFSKSERTSSFPKRAYSDILTSLIPSNHAHLLKCFLDLATSLAAHSEANGISGSKLSKTLGWWLLSNRSQGSNWATFYDEWETAGRVLEHILLAHIRDQTAQGKMPKRLTELVQAYPYGKESDGIFLPKPRFTTRTHDALLARIDIERLPGFEPSKRSILQLVEDALKANNLLASDEFAALWESLQK
;
A
#
# COMPACT_ATOMS: atom_id res chain seq x y z
N MET A 1 -29.82 25.12 -61.72
CA MET A 1 -30.76 24.68 -60.67
C MET A 1 -30.13 23.53 -59.91
N HIS A 2 -30.34 23.50 -58.59
CA HIS A 2 -29.85 22.55 -57.56
C HIS A 2 -28.50 22.89 -56.91
N GLY A 3 -28.61 23.75 -55.89
CA GLY A 3 -27.59 23.95 -54.85
C GLY A 3 -27.58 22.79 -53.85
N ILE A 4 -26.39 22.46 -53.36
CA ILE A 4 -26.17 21.46 -52.31
C ILE A 4 -25.81 22.23 -51.04
N THR A 5 -26.80 22.42 -50.17
CA THR A 5 -26.63 22.90 -48.80
C THR A 5 -26.23 21.74 -47.89
N SER A 6 -25.13 21.94 -47.16
CA SER A 6 -24.62 21.05 -46.11
C SER A 6 -25.53 21.04 -44.87
N PRO A 7 -25.82 19.88 -44.24
CA PRO A 7 -26.40 19.85 -42.91
C PRO A 7 -25.27 19.80 -41.85
N ARG A 8 -25.16 20.87 -41.08
CA ARG A 8 -24.35 20.94 -39.85
C ARG A 8 -25.03 20.09 -38.77
N PRO A 9 -24.33 19.17 -38.08
CA PRO A 9 -24.90 18.56 -36.89
C PRO A 9 -24.74 19.52 -35.71
N SER A 10 -25.84 20.16 -35.33
CA SER A 10 -26.03 20.68 -33.97
C SER A 10 -26.35 19.49 -33.07
N GLY A 11 -25.39 19.11 -32.23
CA GLY A 11 -25.51 18.01 -31.27
C GLY A 11 -25.22 18.49 -29.86
N THR A 12 -26.31 18.76 -29.15
CA THR A 12 -26.51 18.98 -27.71
C THR A 12 -25.46 18.32 -26.81
N ILE A 13 -24.79 19.13 -25.98
CA ILE A 13 -24.05 18.69 -24.79
C ILE A 13 -25.07 18.05 -23.85
N THR A 14 -25.07 16.74 -23.75
CA THR A 14 -25.90 16.01 -22.78
C THR A 14 -25.00 15.35 -21.77
N THR A 15 -25.00 15.96 -20.59
CA THR A 15 -24.47 15.50 -19.32
C THR A 15 -25.08 14.14 -18.95
N THR A 16 -24.36 13.41 -18.09
CA THR A 16 -24.76 12.16 -17.39
C THR A 16 -24.32 10.88 -18.10
N THR A 17 -23.04 10.54 -17.91
CA THR A 17 -22.49 9.21 -18.19
C THR A 17 -22.99 8.22 -17.14
N GLU A 18 -24.21 7.71 -17.30
CA GLU A 18 -24.52 6.37 -16.81
C GLU A 18 -23.71 5.39 -17.67
N LEU A 19 -22.56 4.95 -17.16
CA LEU A 19 -21.72 3.96 -17.82
C LEU A 19 -22.55 2.67 -17.99
N SER A 20 -22.95 2.36 -19.22
CA SER A 20 -23.62 1.11 -19.52
C SER A 20 -22.74 -0.06 -19.06
N LEU A 21 -23.29 -0.98 -18.27
CA LEU A 21 -22.59 -2.19 -17.80
C LEU A 21 -22.30 -3.19 -18.94
N ALA A 22 -22.99 -3.09 -20.08
CA ALA A 22 -22.91 -4.07 -21.15
C ALA A 22 -21.52 -4.20 -21.82
N PRO A 23 -20.82 -3.11 -22.20
CA PRO A 23 -19.45 -3.19 -22.69
C PRO A 23 -18.49 -3.82 -21.66
N PHE A 24 -18.62 -3.45 -20.39
CA PHE A 24 -17.81 -4.02 -19.31
C PHE A 24 -18.07 -5.52 -19.13
N GLN A 25 -19.33 -5.96 -19.18
CA GLN A 25 -19.69 -7.38 -19.14
C GLN A 25 -19.16 -8.15 -20.35
N SER A 26 -19.17 -7.55 -21.55
CA SER A 26 -18.59 -8.18 -22.74
C SER A 26 -17.06 -8.28 -22.67
N GLU A 27 -16.38 -7.29 -22.09
CA GLU A 27 -14.93 -7.33 -21.85
C GLU A 27 -14.55 -8.36 -20.78
N ILE A 28 -15.36 -8.52 -19.73
CA ILE A 28 -15.18 -9.59 -18.73
C ILE A 28 -15.23 -10.97 -19.36
N GLN A 29 -16.05 -11.20 -20.39
CA GLN A 29 -16.13 -12.50 -21.08
C GLN A 29 -14.79 -12.88 -21.75
N TYR A 30 -13.95 -11.91 -22.11
CA TYR A 30 -12.61 -12.18 -22.63
C TYR A 30 -11.56 -12.44 -21.54
N SER A 31 -11.82 -12.02 -20.29
CA SER A 31 -10.98 -12.38 -19.16
C SER A 31 -11.25 -13.83 -18.75
N ARG A 32 -10.22 -14.69 -18.78
CA ARG A 32 -10.39 -16.12 -18.42
C ARG A 32 -10.59 -16.29 -16.92
N THR A 33 -9.96 -15.43 -16.13
CA THR A 33 -10.07 -15.44 -14.66
C THR A 33 -9.95 -14.02 -14.08
N PRO A 34 -10.51 -13.74 -12.88
CA PRO A 34 -10.28 -12.47 -12.18
C PRO A 34 -8.79 -12.22 -11.85
N HIS A 35 -7.97 -13.27 -11.84
CA HIS A 35 -6.53 -13.16 -11.67
C HIS A 35 -5.84 -12.49 -12.87
N ASP A 36 -6.40 -12.57 -14.07
CA ASP A 36 -5.86 -11.91 -15.26
C ASP A 36 -5.98 -10.39 -15.10
N VAL A 37 -7.17 -9.92 -14.70
CA VAL A 37 -7.43 -8.49 -14.43
C VAL A 37 -6.50 -7.97 -13.34
N ALA A 38 -6.37 -8.72 -12.23
CA ALA A 38 -5.45 -8.36 -11.16
C ALA A 38 -3.98 -8.35 -11.62
N SER A 39 -3.60 -9.24 -12.54
CA SER A 39 -2.24 -9.31 -13.09
C SER A 39 -1.96 -8.12 -14.02
N VAL A 40 -2.91 -7.73 -14.85
CA VAL A 40 -2.84 -6.53 -15.68
C VAL A 40 -2.77 -5.28 -14.83
N LEU A 41 -3.58 -5.17 -13.77
CA LEU A 41 -3.50 -4.04 -12.83
C LEU A 41 -2.12 -3.93 -12.19
N ARG A 42 -1.58 -5.04 -11.66
CA ARG A 42 -0.24 -5.06 -11.08
C ARG A 42 0.82 -4.73 -12.13
N TRP A 43 0.69 -5.26 -13.34
CA TRP A 43 1.59 -4.92 -14.45
C TRP A 43 1.54 -3.44 -14.78
N GLY A 44 0.35 -2.86 -14.91
CA GLY A 44 0.16 -1.43 -15.17
C GLY A 44 0.75 -0.56 -14.08
N LEU A 45 0.51 -0.88 -12.80
CA LEU A 45 1.13 -0.19 -11.67
C LEU A 45 2.67 -0.29 -11.73
N ARG A 46 3.23 -1.48 -11.98
CA ARG A 46 4.70 -1.69 -12.10
C ARG A 46 5.35 -1.00 -13.30
N HIS A 47 4.59 -0.57 -14.29
CA HIS A 47 5.11 0.14 -15.47
C HIS A 47 4.59 1.58 -15.56
N LEU A 48 3.82 2.01 -14.56
CA LEU A 48 3.34 3.37 -14.47
C LEU A 48 4.53 4.32 -14.35
N THR A 49 4.61 5.27 -15.28
CA THR A 49 5.53 6.40 -15.26
C THR A 49 4.71 7.66 -15.12
N LEU A 50 4.84 8.34 -13.98
CA LEU A 50 4.19 9.62 -13.77
C LEU A 50 4.95 10.71 -14.52
N SER A 51 4.21 11.64 -15.13
CA SER A 51 4.81 12.80 -15.78
C SER A 51 5.38 13.74 -14.72
N GLY A 52 6.68 14.00 -14.75
CA GLY A 52 7.36 14.87 -13.78
C GLY A 52 7.71 14.14 -12.48
N LYS A 53 7.71 14.85 -11.34
CA LYS A 53 7.98 14.24 -10.04
C LYS A 53 6.78 13.40 -9.57
N PRO A 54 7.00 12.18 -9.04
CA PRO A 54 5.92 11.33 -8.54
C PRO A 54 5.33 11.95 -7.28
N PHE A 55 4.04 12.31 -7.36
CA PHE A 55 3.25 12.95 -6.31
C PHE A 55 3.88 14.21 -5.67
N GLY A 56 3.13 15.31 -5.69
CA GLY A 56 3.51 16.53 -4.98
C GLY A 56 4.38 17.53 -5.74
N ASN A 57 4.31 18.79 -5.30
CA ASN A 57 5.09 19.91 -5.86
C ASN A 57 6.43 20.15 -5.11
N SER A 58 6.79 19.29 -4.15
CA SER A 58 7.94 19.49 -3.26
C SER A 58 9.28 19.11 -3.91
N ALA A 59 10.36 19.72 -3.41
CA ALA A 59 11.72 19.32 -3.77
C ALA A 59 12.03 17.90 -3.28
N ASP A 60 11.61 17.59 -2.06
CA ASP A 60 11.88 16.34 -1.33
C ASP A 60 10.89 15.21 -1.70
N GLU A 61 11.37 13.97 -1.68
CA GLU A 61 10.67 12.75 -2.11
C GLU A 61 9.32 12.50 -1.40
N TRP A 62 9.18 12.99 -0.16
CA TRP A 62 7.93 12.89 0.62
C TRP A 62 7.43 14.25 1.12
N GLY A 63 7.95 15.36 0.61
CA GLY A 63 7.67 16.70 1.14
C GLY A 63 6.19 17.09 1.07
N TRP A 64 5.47 16.65 0.02
CA TRP A 64 4.03 16.83 -0.09
C TRP A 64 3.26 16.10 1.01
N TYR A 65 3.67 14.88 1.35
CA TYR A 65 3.04 14.09 2.41
C TYR A 65 3.35 14.67 3.78
N GLN A 66 4.59 15.11 4.01
CA GLN A 66 4.97 15.79 5.24
C GLN A 66 4.14 17.07 5.44
N SER A 67 3.95 17.84 4.38
CA SER A 67 3.10 19.04 4.38
C SER A 67 1.64 18.70 4.68
N PHE A 68 1.12 17.62 4.08
CA PHE A 68 -0.22 17.12 4.37
C PHE A 68 -0.37 16.69 5.83
N SER A 69 0.49 15.80 6.33
CA SER A 69 0.46 15.27 7.70
C SER A 69 0.57 16.37 8.74
N LYS A 70 1.44 17.36 8.51
CA LYS A 70 1.57 18.54 9.37
C LYS A 70 0.30 19.39 9.35
N SER A 71 -0.20 19.73 8.17
CA SER A 71 -1.40 20.58 8.01
C SER A 71 -2.65 19.92 8.58
N GLU A 72 -2.81 18.62 8.38
CA GLU A 72 -3.91 17.84 8.95
C GLU A 72 -3.86 17.87 10.48
N ARG A 73 -2.67 17.63 11.07
CA ARG A 73 -2.48 17.65 12.53
C ARG A 73 -2.72 19.04 13.11
N THR A 74 -2.23 20.10 12.47
CA THR A 74 -2.47 21.50 12.89
C THR A 74 -3.94 21.89 12.78
N SER A 75 -4.67 21.31 11.83
CA SER A 75 -6.11 21.53 11.65
C SER A 75 -6.99 20.59 12.50
N SER A 76 -6.40 19.91 13.49
CA SER A 76 -7.10 18.95 14.37
C SER A 76 -7.82 17.84 13.63
N PHE A 77 -7.21 17.32 12.57
CA PHE A 77 -7.74 16.21 11.77
C PHE A 77 -9.18 16.48 11.26
N PRO A 78 -9.38 17.40 10.30
CA PRO A 78 -10.70 17.68 9.76
C PRO A 78 -11.23 16.48 8.97
N LYS A 79 -12.56 16.26 8.97
CA LYS A 79 -13.19 15.11 8.31
C LYS A 79 -12.92 15.05 6.80
N ARG A 80 -12.74 16.22 6.17
CA ARG A 80 -12.50 16.38 4.73
C ARG A 80 -11.03 16.67 4.39
N ALA A 81 -10.09 16.27 5.25
CA ALA A 81 -8.66 16.51 5.06
C ALA A 81 -8.13 16.03 3.69
N TYR A 82 -8.65 14.92 3.17
CA TYR A 82 -8.28 14.42 1.84
C TYR A 82 -8.61 15.45 0.75
N SER A 83 -9.89 15.83 0.58
CA SER A 83 -10.28 16.82 -0.42
C SER A 83 -9.70 18.20 -0.15
N ASP A 84 -9.78 18.70 1.08
CA ASP A 84 -9.51 20.11 1.39
C ASP A 84 -8.01 20.43 1.52
N ILE A 85 -7.19 19.45 1.92
CA ILE A 85 -5.75 19.65 2.15
C ILE A 85 -4.95 18.89 1.10
N LEU A 86 -5.08 17.55 1.03
CA LEU A 86 -4.19 16.72 0.22
C LEU A 86 -4.27 17.03 -1.28
N THR A 87 -5.49 17.18 -1.83
CA THR A 87 -5.63 17.39 -3.29
C THR A 87 -4.99 18.69 -3.77
N SER A 88 -4.85 19.70 -2.90
CA SER A 88 -4.18 20.97 -3.22
C SER A 88 -2.64 20.85 -3.32
N LEU A 89 -2.07 19.82 -2.69
CA LEU A 89 -0.61 19.62 -2.58
C LEU A 89 -0.04 18.79 -3.73
N ILE A 90 -0.90 18.14 -4.52
CA ILE A 90 -0.50 17.22 -5.60
C ILE A 90 -1.09 17.68 -6.95
N PRO A 91 -0.39 17.45 -8.08
CA PRO A 91 -0.92 17.77 -9.40
C PRO A 91 -2.26 17.08 -9.68
N SER A 92 -3.16 17.75 -10.41
CA SER A 92 -4.53 17.26 -10.66
C SER A 92 -4.60 15.86 -11.27
N ASN A 93 -3.71 15.55 -12.22
CA ASN A 93 -3.64 14.22 -12.85
C ASN A 93 -3.24 13.13 -11.83
N HIS A 94 -2.30 13.45 -10.93
CA HIS A 94 -1.88 12.53 -9.87
C HIS A 94 -2.96 12.37 -8.80
N ALA A 95 -3.68 13.46 -8.46
CA ALA A 95 -4.84 13.43 -7.58
C ALA A 95 -5.94 12.51 -8.13
N HIS A 96 -6.23 12.62 -9.43
CA HIS A 96 -7.25 11.80 -10.09
C HIS A 96 -6.86 10.31 -10.06
N LEU A 97 -5.61 9.98 -10.40
CA LEU A 97 -5.11 8.60 -10.31
C LEU A 97 -5.21 8.06 -8.88
N LEU A 98 -4.76 8.83 -7.89
CA LEU A 98 -4.82 8.45 -6.49
C LEU A 98 -6.25 8.22 -6.04
N LYS A 99 -7.18 9.11 -6.41
CA LYS A 99 -8.60 8.94 -6.10
C LYS A 99 -9.15 7.65 -6.71
N CYS A 100 -8.87 7.39 -7.99
CA CYS A 100 -9.33 6.15 -8.65
C CYS A 100 -8.80 4.91 -7.94
N PHE A 101 -7.53 4.91 -7.54
CA PHE A 101 -6.93 3.83 -6.77
C PHE A 101 -7.59 3.66 -5.41
N LEU A 102 -7.84 4.75 -4.67
CA LEU A 102 -8.45 4.71 -3.35
C LEU A 102 -9.91 4.25 -3.39
N ASP A 103 -10.67 4.63 -4.42
CA ASP A 103 -12.04 4.15 -4.63
C ASP A 103 -12.03 2.63 -4.88
N LEU A 104 -11.11 2.13 -5.72
CA LEU A 104 -10.92 0.69 -5.90
C LEU A 104 -10.50 -0.01 -4.59
N ALA A 105 -9.54 0.56 -3.86
CA ALA A 105 -8.99 -0.02 -2.64
C ALA A 105 -10.04 -0.09 -1.52
N THR A 106 -10.85 0.95 -1.36
CA THR A 106 -11.97 0.96 -0.41
C THR A 106 -13.06 -0.03 -0.81
N SER A 107 -13.40 -0.14 -2.09
CA SER A 107 -14.31 -1.17 -2.59
C SER A 107 -13.81 -2.58 -2.25
N LEU A 108 -12.55 -2.89 -2.51
CA LEU A 108 -11.96 -4.20 -2.17
C LEU A 108 -11.92 -4.44 -0.65
N ALA A 109 -11.52 -3.43 0.14
CA ALA A 109 -11.42 -3.54 1.58
C ALA A 109 -12.78 -3.69 2.28
N ALA A 110 -13.87 -3.17 1.69
CA ALA A 110 -15.22 -3.38 2.19
C ALA A 110 -15.62 -4.86 2.22
N HIS A 111 -15.04 -5.68 1.34
CA HIS A 111 -15.25 -7.12 1.24
C HIS A 111 -14.08 -7.95 1.79
N SER A 112 -13.29 -7.36 2.70
CA SER A 112 -12.06 -7.97 3.26
C SER A 112 -12.25 -9.35 3.90
N GLU A 113 -13.42 -9.65 4.44
CA GLU A 113 -13.75 -10.96 5.02
C GLU A 113 -13.90 -12.06 3.97
N ALA A 114 -14.45 -11.72 2.80
CA ALA A 114 -14.63 -12.67 1.72
C ALA A 114 -13.35 -12.84 0.88
N ASN A 115 -12.57 -11.77 0.71
CA ASN A 115 -11.39 -11.79 -0.17
C ASN A 115 -10.03 -11.87 0.56
N GLY A 116 -10.01 -11.79 1.89
CA GLY A 116 -8.79 -11.87 2.70
C GLY A 116 -7.81 -10.70 2.53
N ILE A 117 -8.27 -9.56 1.99
CA ILE A 117 -7.48 -8.37 1.71
C ILE A 117 -8.06 -7.15 2.41
N SER A 118 -7.34 -6.63 3.41
CA SER A 118 -7.67 -5.38 4.09
C SER A 118 -7.09 -4.16 3.38
N GLY A 119 -7.60 -2.97 3.73
CA GLY A 119 -7.05 -1.69 3.27
C GLY A 119 -5.56 -1.54 3.62
N SER A 120 -5.18 -1.91 4.85
CA SER A 120 -3.77 -1.90 5.28
C SER A 120 -2.89 -2.78 4.40
N LYS A 121 -3.34 -4.02 4.11
CA LYS A 121 -2.61 -4.96 3.26
C LYS A 121 -2.46 -4.45 1.82
N LEU A 122 -3.49 -3.79 1.27
CA LEU A 122 -3.42 -3.15 -0.04
C LEU A 122 -2.43 -1.99 -0.03
N SER A 123 -2.51 -1.10 0.95
CA SER A 123 -1.59 0.02 1.08
C SER A 123 -0.15 -0.47 1.18
N LYS A 124 0.08 -1.53 1.96
CA LYS A 124 1.41 -2.13 2.12
C LYS A 124 1.96 -2.76 0.83
N THR A 125 1.11 -3.43 0.07
CA THR A 125 1.54 -4.17 -1.14
C THR A 125 1.70 -3.26 -2.36
N LEU A 126 0.89 -2.20 -2.47
CA LEU A 126 0.83 -1.35 -3.66
C LEU A 126 1.37 0.06 -3.44
N GLY A 127 1.60 0.48 -2.19
CA GLY A 127 2.05 1.83 -1.83
C GLY A 127 3.33 2.25 -2.54
N TRP A 128 4.36 1.39 -2.52
CA TRP A 128 5.62 1.69 -3.20
C TRP A 128 5.44 1.84 -4.71
N TRP A 129 4.68 0.93 -5.35
CA TRP A 129 4.43 1.00 -6.79
C TRP A 129 3.68 2.25 -7.22
N LEU A 130 2.76 2.73 -6.38
CA LEU A 130 1.96 3.92 -6.66
C LEU A 130 2.71 5.22 -6.36
N LEU A 131 3.39 5.31 -5.21
CA LEU A 131 3.86 6.59 -4.65
C LEU A 131 5.37 6.85 -4.84
N SER A 132 6.20 5.82 -4.98
CA SER A 132 7.66 5.98 -4.95
C SER A 132 8.24 6.40 -6.30
N ASN A 133 9.33 7.19 -6.24
CA ASN A 133 10.20 7.41 -7.38
C ASN A 133 11.16 6.24 -7.50
N ARG A 134 11.00 5.42 -8.53
CA ARG A 134 11.80 4.19 -8.70
C ARG A 134 13.23 4.54 -9.08
N SER A 135 14.08 4.72 -8.07
CA SER A 135 15.52 4.83 -8.27
C SER A 135 16.08 3.46 -8.63
N GLN A 136 16.90 3.40 -9.69
CA GLN A 136 17.61 2.16 -10.04
C GLN A 136 18.83 2.04 -9.13
N GLY A 137 19.04 0.85 -8.53
CA GLY A 137 20.29 0.52 -7.83
C GLY A 137 20.30 0.70 -6.31
N SER A 138 19.14 0.75 -5.64
CA SER A 138 19.10 0.71 -4.17
C SER A 138 19.42 -0.71 -3.64
N ASN A 139 20.11 -0.78 -2.51
CA ASN A 139 20.29 -2.03 -1.79
C ASN A 139 18.96 -2.47 -1.13
N TRP A 140 18.88 -3.72 -0.69
CA TRP A 140 17.66 -4.27 -0.09
C TRP A 140 17.16 -3.46 1.12
N ALA A 141 18.06 -2.97 1.98
CA ALA A 141 17.68 -2.23 3.17
C ALA A 141 17.01 -0.90 2.81
N THR A 142 17.61 -0.13 1.90
CA THR A 142 17.04 1.13 1.42
C THR A 142 15.70 0.90 0.71
N PHE A 143 15.60 -0.12 -0.15
CA PHE A 143 14.33 -0.49 -0.78
C PHE A 143 13.26 -0.84 0.26
N TYR A 144 13.63 -1.62 1.29
CA TYR A 144 12.69 -2.03 2.32
C TYR A 144 12.18 -0.83 3.13
N ASP A 145 13.04 0.12 3.46
CA ASP A 145 12.66 1.35 4.17
C ASP A 145 11.73 2.24 3.33
N GLU A 146 12.01 2.38 2.02
CA GLU A 146 11.14 3.09 1.08
C GLU A 146 9.78 2.38 0.94
N TRP A 147 9.79 1.05 0.82
CA TRP A 147 8.58 0.24 0.74
C TRP A 147 7.74 0.34 2.03
N GLU A 148 8.40 0.31 3.19
CA GLU A 148 7.77 0.50 4.49
C GLU A 148 7.10 1.87 4.57
N THR A 149 7.85 2.91 4.21
CA THR A 149 7.40 4.31 4.21
C THR A 149 6.21 4.50 3.28
N ALA A 150 6.31 4.08 2.02
CA ALA A 150 5.25 4.24 1.04
C ALA A 150 3.95 3.51 1.46
N GLY A 151 4.09 2.33 2.07
CA GLY A 151 2.95 1.60 2.63
C GLY A 151 2.23 2.36 3.75
N ARG A 152 3.00 2.95 4.69
CA ARG A 152 2.44 3.76 5.79
C ARG A 152 1.80 5.06 5.30
N VAL A 153 2.43 5.72 4.32
CA VAL A 153 1.88 6.92 3.68
C VAL A 153 0.54 6.61 3.01
N LEU A 154 0.48 5.53 2.21
CA LEU A 154 -0.75 5.17 1.53
C LEU A 154 -1.85 4.70 2.49
N GLU A 155 -1.51 4.03 3.59
CA GLU A 155 -2.47 3.67 4.64
C GLU A 155 -3.08 4.92 5.29
N HIS A 156 -2.26 5.91 5.64
CA HIS A 156 -2.75 7.19 6.17
C HIS A 156 -3.70 7.88 5.18
N ILE A 157 -3.29 8.01 3.90
CA ILE A 157 -4.11 8.64 2.87
C ILE A 157 -5.43 7.88 2.65
N LEU A 158 -5.39 6.54 2.68
CA LEU A 158 -6.60 5.71 2.57
C LEU A 158 -7.57 5.99 3.72
N LEU A 159 -7.08 6.11 4.95
CA LEU A 159 -7.91 6.44 6.11
C LEU A 159 -8.48 7.86 6.03
N ALA A 160 -7.70 8.83 5.56
CA ALA A 160 -8.18 10.19 5.29
C ALA A 160 -9.26 10.21 4.20
N HIS A 161 -9.10 9.41 3.13
CA HIS A 161 -10.12 9.25 2.08
C HIS A 161 -11.39 8.59 2.61
N ILE A 162 -11.27 7.55 3.44
CA ILE A 162 -12.42 6.91 4.08
C ILE A 162 -13.19 7.93 4.94
N ARG A 163 -12.49 8.78 5.70
CA ARG A 163 -13.12 9.84 6.52
C ARG A 163 -13.87 10.86 5.66
N ASP A 164 -13.28 11.28 4.55
CA ASP A 164 -13.89 12.22 3.62
C ASP A 164 -15.14 11.62 2.95
N GLN A 165 -15.05 10.39 2.43
CA GLN A 165 -16.21 9.68 1.86
C GLN A 165 -17.29 9.38 2.91
N THR A 166 -16.91 9.13 4.16
CA THR A 166 -17.86 8.95 5.27
C THR A 166 -18.63 10.24 5.55
N ALA A 167 -17.96 11.40 5.51
CA ALA A 167 -18.62 12.71 5.64
C ALA A 167 -19.61 12.99 4.49
N GLN A 168 -19.41 12.37 3.33
CA GLN A 168 -20.31 12.44 2.18
C GLN A 168 -21.40 11.36 2.17
N GLY A 169 -21.44 10.46 3.17
CA GLY A 169 -22.42 9.36 3.25
C GLY A 169 -22.20 8.23 2.24
N LYS A 170 -21.00 8.10 1.65
CA LYS A 170 -20.69 7.15 0.57
C LYS A 170 -19.98 5.87 1.02
N MET A 171 -19.86 5.65 2.34
CA MET A 171 -18.97 4.61 2.88
C MET A 171 -19.73 3.51 3.65
N PRO A 172 -19.43 2.21 3.41
CA PRO A 172 -20.00 1.11 4.19
C PRO A 172 -19.62 1.17 5.67
N LYS A 173 -20.53 0.73 6.55
CA LYS A 173 -20.37 0.78 8.02
C LYS A 173 -19.02 0.22 8.51
N ARG A 174 -18.61 -0.94 7.99
CA ARG A 174 -17.33 -1.58 8.34
C ARG A 174 -16.11 -0.68 8.12
N LEU A 175 -16.09 0.09 7.04
CA LEU A 175 -15.00 1.03 6.77
C LEU A 175 -15.12 2.28 7.63
N THR A 176 -16.34 2.73 7.94
CA THR A 176 -16.54 3.86 8.88
C THR A 176 -16.04 3.53 10.28
N GLU A 177 -16.16 2.28 10.74
CA GLU A 177 -15.65 1.82 12.03
C GLU A 177 -14.12 1.97 12.14
N LEU A 178 -13.39 1.76 11.03
CA LEU A 178 -11.94 1.92 11.03
C LEU A 178 -11.55 3.33 11.46
N VAL A 179 -12.29 4.35 11.05
CA VAL A 179 -11.91 5.76 11.24
C VAL A 179 -12.54 6.43 12.46
N GLN A 180 -13.33 5.71 13.26
CA GLN A 180 -13.96 6.25 14.47
C GLN A 180 -12.94 6.69 15.53
N ALA A 181 -11.85 5.95 15.68
CA ALA A 181 -10.80 6.22 16.68
C ALA A 181 -9.61 7.02 16.13
N TYR A 182 -9.71 7.53 14.90
CA TYR A 182 -8.66 8.33 14.25
C TYR A 182 -8.39 9.61 15.06
N PRO A 183 -7.13 10.05 15.27
CA PRO A 183 -5.87 9.63 14.65
C PRO A 183 -5.15 8.42 15.29
N TYR A 184 -5.85 7.64 16.13
CA TYR A 184 -5.35 6.48 16.90
C TYR A 184 -4.22 6.82 17.88
N GLY A 185 -4.35 6.44 19.15
CA GLY A 185 -3.27 6.55 20.14
C GLY A 185 -2.74 7.96 20.39
N LYS A 186 -1.69 8.07 21.22
CA LYS A 186 -1.05 9.36 21.59
C LYS A 186 0.35 9.54 20.99
N GLU A 187 1.02 8.46 20.62
CA GLU A 187 2.43 8.50 20.18
C GLU A 187 2.51 8.53 18.65
N SER A 188 2.80 9.72 18.11
CA SER A 188 3.13 9.87 16.69
C SER A 188 4.58 9.49 16.44
N ASP A 189 4.79 8.59 15.50
CA ASP A 189 6.10 8.23 14.98
C ASP A 189 6.53 9.26 13.91
N GLY A 190 6.98 10.42 14.38
CA GLY A 190 7.36 11.55 13.55
C GLY A 190 6.23 12.03 12.64
N ILE A 191 6.43 11.88 11.33
CA ILE A 191 5.48 12.33 10.29
C ILE A 191 4.33 11.34 10.04
N PHE A 192 4.41 10.13 10.60
CA PHE A 192 3.41 9.09 10.38
C PHE A 192 2.30 9.15 11.40
N LEU A 193 1.14 8.60 11.02
CA LEU A 193 0.12 8.27 12.00
C LEU A 193 0.61 7.15 12.92
N PRO A 194 0.17 7.16 14.18
CA PRO A 194 0.31 6.03 15.08
C PRO A 194 -0.28 4.76 14.43
N LYS A 195 0.42 3.64 14.57
CA LYS A 195 0.05 2.37 13.93
C LYS A 195 -1.28 1.85 14.50
N PRO A 196 -2.36 1.76 13.69
CA PRO A 196 -3.62 1.18 14.15
C PRO A 196 -3.46 -0.33 14.40
N ARG A 197 -4.30 -0.92 15.27
CA ARG A 197 -4.24 -2.37 15.57
C ARG A 197 -4.47 -3.29 14.36
N PHE A 198 -5.13 -2.78 13.33
CA PHE A 198 -5.41 -3.49 12.09
C PHE A 198 -4.31 -3.32 11.03
N THR A 199 -3.26 -2.56 11.32
CA THR A 199 -2.13 -2.43 10.40
C THR A 199 -1.35 -3.74 10.30
N THR A 200 -0.44 -3.82 9.33
CA THR A 200 0.45 -4.98 9.17
C THR A 200 1.28 -5.15 10.44
N ARG A 201 1.14 -6.31 11.10
CA ARG A 201 1.87 -6.61 12.34
C ARG A 201 3.34 -6.82 12.04
N THR A 202 4.19 -6.25 12.89
CA THR A 202 5.62 -6.56 12.92
C THR A 202 5.83 -7.75 13.83
N HIS A 203 6.72 -8.64 13.42
CA HIS A 203 7.14 -9.79 14.21
C HIS A 203 8.66 -9.75 14.30
N ASP A 204 9.19 -9.97 15.49
CA ASP A 204 10.61 -10.20 15.66
C ASP A 204 10.97 -11.54 15.01
N ALA A 205 12.01 -11.53 14.19
CA ALA A 205 12.44 -12.69 13.43
C ALA A 205 13.96 -12.88 13.61
N LEU A 206 14.36 -14.13 13.81
CA LEU A 206 15.77 -14.51 13.89
C LEU A 206 16.22 -15.04 12.51
N LEU A 207 17.24 -14.41 11.92
CA LEU A 207 17.88 -14.92 10.72
C LEU A 207 18.94 -15.95 11.11
N ALA A 208 18.66 -17.24 10.89
CA ALA A 208 19.64 -18.31 11.04
C ALA A 208 20.31 -18.60 9.69
N ARG A 209 21.59 -18.25 9.55
CA ARG A 209 22.41 -18.66 8.40
C ARG A 209 23.16 -19.94 8.75
N ILE A 210 22.90 -21.00 7.99
CA ILE A 210 23.55 -22.30 8.17
C ILE A 210 24.46 -22.53 6.96
N ASP A 211 25.76 -22.37 7.14
CA ASP A 211 26.75 -22.72 6.13
C ASP A 211 27.21 -24.16 6.37
N ILE A 212 26.98 -25.06 5.39
CA ILE A 212 27.39 -26.46 5.47
C ILE A 212 28.54 -26.67 4.48
N GLU A 213 29.76 -26.81 5.01
CA GLU A 213 30.91 -27.16 4.18
C GLU A 213 30.81 -28.63 3.74
N ARG A 214 30.70 -28.87 2.43
CA ARG A 214 30.60 -30.24 1.89
C ARG A 214 31.99 -30.77 1.55
N LEU A 215 32.46 -31.71 2.36
CA LEU A 215 33.63 -32.52 2.03
C LEU A 215 33.28 -33.56 0.94
N PRO A 216 34.21 -33.88 0.02
CA PRO A 216 33.97 -34.89 -1.01
C PRO A 216 33.71 -36.26 -0.37
N GLY A 217 32.59 -36.89 -0.74
CA GLY A 217 32.15 -38.19 -0.20
C GLY A 217 31.11 -38.11 0.92
N PHE A 218 30.64 -36.92 1.30
CA PHE A 218 29.61 -36.77 2.32
C PHE A 218 28.19 -36.82 1.72
N GLU A 219 27.38 -37.80 2.13
CA GLU A 219 25.96 -37.87 1.80
C GLU A 219 25.18 -36.75 2.49
N PRO A 220 24.25 -36.05 1.82
CA PRO A 220 23.47 -34.98 2.43
C PRO A 220 22.66 -35.52 3.62
N SER A 221 22.76 -34.82 4.76
CA SER A 221 21.99 -35.14 5.96
C SER A 221 20.48 -35.10 5.64
N LYS A 222 19.76 -36.17 6.00
CA LYS A 222 18.29 -36.24 5.88
C LYS A 222 17.56 -35.44 6.96
N ARG A 223 18.28 -34.78 7.87
CA ARG A 223 17.68 -34.00 8.96
C ARG A 223 16.94 -32.81 8.39
N SER A 224 15.75 -32.55 8.93
CA SER A 224 15.05 -31.32 8.60
C SER A 224 15.79 -30.11 9.18
N ILE A 225 15.72 -28.97 8.48
CA ILE A 225 16.33 -27.71 8.94
C ILE A 225 15.74 -27.29 10.30
N LEU A 226 14.44 -27.52 10.52
CA LEU A 226 13.78 -27.21 11.78
C LEU A 226 14.33 -28.03 12.94
N GLN A 227 14.59 -29.32 12.74
CA GLN A 227 15.24 -30.16 13.75
C GLN A 227 16.66 -29.69 14.05
N LEU A 228 17.41 -29.25 13.02
CA LEU A 228 18.77 -28.74 13.22
C LEU A 228 18.77 -27.45 14.04
N VAL A 229 17.82 -26.54 13.77
CA VAL A 229 17.64 -25.31 14.56
C VAL A 229 17.17 -25.64 15.98
N GLU A 230 16.24 -26.57 16.13
CA GLU A 230 15.74 -27.02 17.45
C GLU A 230 16.86 -27.64 18.29
N ASP A 231 17.68 -28.51 17.70
CA ASP A 231 18.85 -29.11 18.34
C ASP A 231 19.88 -28.04 18.72
N ALA A 232 20.11 -27.05 17.84
CA ALA A 232 21.02 -25.94 18.10
C ALA A 232 20.53 -25.04 19.26
N LEU A 233 19.23 -24.75 19.34
CA LEU A 233 18.62 -23.99 20.45
C LEU A 233 18.70 -24.73 21.79
N LYS A 234 18.62 -26.07 21.75
CA LYS A 234 18.74 -26.95 22.93
C LYS A 234 20.19 -27.24 23.32
N ALA A 235 21.16 -27.03 22.42
CA ALA A 235 22.56 -27.27 22.72
C ALA A 235 23.06 -26.27 23.77
N ASN A 236 23.68 -26.77 24.84
CA ASN A 236 24.29 -25.91 25.85
C ASN A 236 25.48 -25.17 25.25
N ASN A 237 25.45 -23.85 25.37
CA ASN A 237 26.46 -22.93 24.85
C ASN A 237 27.74 -23.01 25.71
N LEU A 238 28.58 -24.02 25.51
CA LEU A 238 29.83 -24.20 26.25
C LEU A 238 30.95 -23.23 25.81
N LEU A 239 30.74 -22.46 24.74
CA LEU A 239 31.77 -21.63 24.10
C LEU A 239 31.26 -20.23 23.67
N ALA A 240 30.13 -19.77 24.20
CA ALA A 240 29.58 -18.47 23.79
C ALA A 240 30.53 -17.33 24.17
N SER A 241 30.91 -16.53 23.17
CA SER A 241 31.39 -15.16 23.41
C SER A 241 30.32 -14.44 24.24
N ASP A 242 30.74 -13.75 25.31
CA ASP A 242 29.86 -12.98 26.22
C ASP A 242 28.95 -11.98 25.47
N GLU A 243 29.32 -11.60 24.25
CA GLU A 243 28.62 -10.61 23.42
C GLU A 243 27.16 -10.98 23.10
N PHE A 244 26.82 -12.27 22.99
CA PHE A 244 25.47 -12.72 22.60
C PHE A 244 24.74 -13.56 23.66
N ALA A 245 25.30 -13.70 24.86
CA ALA A 245 24.71 -14.51 25.94
C ALA A 245 23.29 -14.03 26.32
N ALA A 246 23.10 -12.71 26.44
CA ALA A 246 21.80 -12.13 26.79
C ALA A 246 20.73 -12.31 25.70
N LEU A 247 21.11 -12.29 24.42
CA LEU A 247 20.21 -12.59 23.31
C LEU A 247 19.84 -14.07 23.28
N TRP A 248 20.79 -14.96 23.59
CA TRP A 248 20.53 -16.39 23.65
C TRP A 248 19.58 -16.76 24.79
N GLU A 249 19.74 -16.16 25.97
CA GLU A 249 18.81 -16.34 27.09
C GLU A 249 17.39 -15.82 26.78
N SER A 250 17.26 -14.75 26.00
CA SER A 250 15.94 -14.24 25.61
C SER A 250 15.25 -15.15 24.58
N LEU A 251 16.01 -15.85 23.73
CA LEU A 251 15.50 -16.80 22.75
C LEU A 251 15.08 -18.15 23.38
N GLN A 252 15.59 -18.51 24.56
CA GLN A 252 15.26 -19.75 25.26
C GLN A 252 13.99 -19.66 26.14
N LYS A 253 13.43 -18.47 26.33
CA LYS A 253 12.18 -18.24 27.10
C LYS A 253 10.94 -18.34 26.21
#